data_AF-A0A285Q6B6-F1
#
_entry.id   AF-A0A285Q6B6-F1
#
_cell.length_a   1.000
_cell.length_b   1.000
_cell.length_c   1.000
_cell.angle_alpha   90.00
_cell.angle_beta   90.00
_cell.angle_gamma   90.00
#
_symmetry.space_group_name_H-M   'P 1'
#
loop_
_entity.id
_entity.type
_entity.pdbx_description
1 polymer ?
#
loop_
_entity_poly.entity_id
_entity_poly.type
_entity_poly.pdbx_seq_one_letter_code
_entity_poly.pdbx_strand_id
1 'polypeptide(L)'
;MTSIYKYGDGEAEEENASGVSGVLCSGAAGSYFFRVYHSDTSFTDYDLRHDDLSVTISPDALASFYKVQGHNVLDHSPEVLGLEQK
;
A
#
# COMPACT_ATOMS: atom_id res chain seq x y z
N MET A 1 -5.29 -15.77 -21.20
CA MET A 1 -6.17 -14.98 -22.08
C MET A 1 -6.60 -13.79 -21.26
N THR A 2 -6.22 -12.59 -21.67
CA THR A 2 -6.62 -11.36 -20.99
C THR A 2 -8.12 -11.15 -21.22
N SER A 3 -8.87 -10.98 -20.15
CA SER A 3 -10.29 -10.66 -20.24
C SER A 3 -10.42 -9.13 -20.33
N ILE A 4 -11.21 -8.67 -21.31
CA ILE A 4 -11.48 -7.24 -21.51
C ILE A 4 -12.86 -6.94 -20.91
N TYR A 5 -12.92 -5.93 -20.05
CA TYR A 5 -14.14 -5.50 -19.36
C TYR A 5 -14.44 -4.02 -19.63
N LYS A 6 -15.71 -3.66 -19.65
CA LYS A 6 -16.11 -2.25 -19.59
C LYS A 6 -15.74 -1.68 -18.22
N TYR A 7 -15.00 -0.58 -18.20
CA TYR A 7 -14.53 0.08 -16.99
C TYR A 7 -14.73 1.60 -17.10
N GLY A 8 -15.65 2.15 -16.31
CA GLY A 8 -16.10 3.53 -16.46
C GLY A 8 -16.65 3.78 -17.87
N ASP A 9 -16.10 4.80 -18.54
CA ASP A 9 -16.44 5.16 -19.92
C ASP A 9 -15.60 4.42 -20.98
N GLY A 10 -14.68 3.52 -20.57
CA GLY A 10 -13.77 2.80 -21.45
C GLY A 10 -13.78 1.29 -21.28
N GLU A 11 -12.71 0.66 -21.77
CA GLU A 11 -12.42 -0.77 -21.61
C GLU A 11 -11.12 -0.94 -20.82
N ALA A 12 -11.02 -2.03 -20.06
CA ALA A 12 -9.84 -2.37 -19.28
C ALA A 12 -9.51 -3.86 -19.43
N GLU A 13 -8.22 -4.15 -19.52
CA GLU A 13 -7.68 -5.49 -19.36
C GLU A 13 -7.66 -5.84 -17.87
N GLU A 14 -8.17 -7.01 -17.52
CA GLU A 14 -8.11 -7.54 -16.16
C GLU A 14 -7.01 -8.58 -16.03
N GLU A 15 -6.29 -8.47 -14.92
CA GLU A 15 -5.32 -9.45 -14.46
C GLU A 15 -5.54 -9.71 -12.97
N ASN A 16 -5.52 -10.97 -12.59
CA ASN A 16 -5.71 -11.39 -11.22
C ASN A 16 -4.51 -10.98 -10.36
N ALA A 17 -4.74 -10.14 -9.34
CA ALA A 17 -3.69 -9.64 -8.44
C ALA A 17 -3.32 -10.60 -7.28
N SER A 18 -3.87 -11.82 -7.23
CA SER A 18 -3.63 -12.78 -6.15
C SER A 18 -2.15 -13.13 -6.03
N GLY A 19 -1.59 -12.93 -4.83
CA GLY A 19 -0.19 -13.25 -4.53
C GLY A 19 0.82 -12.20 -4.99
N VAL A 20 0.38 -11.09 -5.59
CA VAL A 20 1.25 -9.96 -5.91
C VAL A 20 1.70 -9.28 -4.62
N SER A 21 3.00 -9.07 -4.49
CA SER A 21 3.62 -8.34 -3.38
C SER A 21 4.03 -6.94 -3.83
N GLY A 22 3.80 -5.96 -2.96
CA GLY A 22 4.12 -4.55 -3.21
C GLY A 22 4.10 -3.74 -1.92
N VAL A 23 4.17 -2.42 -2.04
CA VAL A 23 4.22 -1.50 -0.90
C VAL A 23 3.02 -0.57 -0.94
N LEU A 24 2.32 -0.43 0.18
CA LEU A 24 1.32 0.62 0.35
C LEU A 24 2.04 1.94 0.69
N CYS A 25 1.91 2.93 -0.18
CA CYS A 25 2.58 4.21 -0.05
C CYS A 25 1.57 5.33 0.22
N SER A 26 1.98 6.32 1.01
CA SER A 26 1.30 7.60 1.11
C SER A 26 1.94 8.59 0.14
N GLY A 27 1.11 9.38 -0.53
CA GLY A 27 1.50 10.41 -1.48
C GLY A 27 1.16 11.82 -0.97
N ALA A 28 1.27 12.80 -1.87
CA ALA A 28 0.90 14.17 -1.57
C ALA A 28 -0.60 14.29 -1.25
N ALA A 29 -0.94 15.27 -0.40
CA ALA A 29 -2.33 15.57 -0.03
C ALA A 29 -3.13 14.38 0.53
N GLY A 30 -2.47 13.39 1.14
CA GLY A 30 -3.12 12.25 1.79
C GLY A 30 -3.63 11.17 0.84
N SER A 31 -3.19 11.15 -0.42
CA SER A 31 -3.47 10.05 -1.34
C SER A 31 -2.72 8.78 -0.91
N TYR A 32 -3.28 7.62 -1.18
CA TYR A 32 -2.60 6.33 -1.02
C TYR A 32 -2.58 5.58 -2.34
N PHE A 33 -1.50 4.85 -2.60
CA PHE A 33 -1.33 4.03 -3.80
C PHE A 33 -0.54 2.77 -3.46
N PHE A 34 -0.73 1.72 -4.25
CA PHE A 34 0.01 0.47 -4.12
C PHE A 34 1.09 0.39 -5.19
N ARG A 35 2.36 0.28 -4.79
CA ARG A 35 3.50 0.19 -5.70
C ARG A 35 3.99 -1.25 -5.83
N VAL A 36 4.10 -1.73 -7.06
CA VAL A 36 4.75 -3.01 -7.39
C VAL A 36 6.09 -2.72 -8.05
N TYR A 37 7.17 -3.30 -7.52
CA TYR A 37 8.51 -3.20 -8.09
C TYR A 37 8.77 -4.39 -9.02
N HIS A 38 9.37 -4.10 -10.17
CA HIS A 38 9.73 -5.09 -11.18
C HIS A 38 11.22 -5.44 -11.08
N SER A 39 11.60 -6.57 -11.68
CA SER A 39 12.99 -7.08 -11.64
C SER A 39 14.00 -6.16 -12.33
N ASP A 40 13.55 -5.32 -13.26
CA ASP A 40 14.35 -4.35 -13.99
C ASP A 40 14.46 -2.99 -13.27
N THR A 41 14.11 -2.94 -11.97
CA THR A 41 14.09 -1.73 -11.12
C THR A 41 13.02 -0.70 -11.48
N SER A 42 12.20 -0.96 -12.50
CA SER A 42 11.01 -0.15 -12.74
C SER A 42 9.93 -0.47 -11.69
N PHE A 43 8.89 0.35 -11.65
CA PHE A 43 7.74 0.12 -10.77
C PHE A 43 6.46 0.60 -11.44
N THR A 44 5.34 0.02 -10.98
CA THR A 44 4.00 0.48 -11.33
C THR A 44 3.26 0.91 -10.07
N ASP A 45 2.69 2.11 -10.11
CA ASP A 45 1.78 2.61 -9.09
C ASP A 45 0.33 2.34 -9.48
N TYR A 46 -0.43 1.77 -8.56
CA TYR A 46 -1.85 1.48 -8.71
C TYR A 46 -2.66 2.37 -7.78
N ASP A 47 -3.63 3.09 -8.35
CA ASP A 47 -4.65 3.78 -7.58
C ASP A 47 -5.48 2.79 -6.77
N LEU A 48 -5.74 3.11 -5.52
CA LEU A 48 -6.61 2.31 -4.66
C LEU A 48 -8.06 2.75 -4.84
N ARG A 49 -8.84 1.92 -5.54
CA ARG A 49 -10.30 2.07 -5.73
C ARG A 49 -11.10 0.95 -5.08
N HIS A 50 -10.46 0.23 -4.16
CA HIS A 50 -11.08 -0.84 -3.40
C HIS A 50 -11.55 -0.28 -2.06
N ASP A 51 -12.82 -0.51 -1.70
CA ASP A 51 -13.38 0.04 -0.46
C ASP A 51 -12.69 -0.55 0.77
N ASP A 52 -12.51 -1.88 0.81
CA ASP A 52 -11.86 -2.59 1.92
C ASP A 52 -10.82 -3.62 1.43
N LEU A 53 -9.53 -3.28 1.44
CA LEU A 53 -8.46 -4.20 1.02
C LEU A 53 -7.67 -4.74 2.23
N SER A 54 -7.62 -6.06 2.37
CA SER A 54 -6.83 -6.69 3.45
C SER A 54 -5.33 -6.54 3.19
N VAL A 55 -4.59 -6.10 4.19
CA VAL A 55 -3.12 -5.97 4.15
C VAL A 55 -2.48 -6.76 5.29
N THR A 56 -1.33 -7.35 5.01
CA THR A 56 -0.47 -7.97 6.03
C THR A 56 0.84 -7.19 6.07
N ILE A 57 1.18 -6.65 7.24
CA ILE A 57 2.45 -5.96 7.45
C ILE A 57 3.56 -7.02 7.51
N SER A 58 4.61 -6.84 6.70
CA SER A 58 5.72 -7.80 6.69
C SER A 58 6.47 -7.78 8.03
N PRO A 59 7.08 -8.91 8.45
CA PRO A 59 7.82 -8.99 9.71
C PRO A 59 8.96 -7.97 9.84
N ASP A 60 9.47 -7.47 8.72
CA ASP A 60 10.62 -6.56 8.60
C ASP A 60 10.23 -5.14 8.17
N ALA A 61 8.93 -4.80 8.13
CA ALA A 61 8.45 -3.51 7.64
C ALA A 61 8.90 -2.28 8.46
N LEU A 62 9.55 -2.50 9.62
CA LEU A 62 9.89 -1.45 10.59
C LEU A 62 8.69 -0.53 10.87
N ALA A 63 7.53 -1.14 11.11
CA ALA A 63 6.27 -0.46 11.36
C ALA A 63 5.78 -0.74 12.78
N SER A 64 5.04 0.19 13.36
CA SER A 64 4.52 0.09 14.72
C SER A 64 3.18 0.79 14.85
N PHE A 65 2.34 0.25 15.74
CA PHE A 65 1.08 0.89 16.13
C PHE A 65 1.30 1.79 17.34
N TYR A 66 0.76 3.00 17.27
CA TYR A 66 0.79 3.98 18.34
C TYR A 66 -0.63 4.36 18.75
N LYS A 67 -0.79 4.70 20.03
CA LYS A 67 -2.00 5.32 20.55
C LYS A 67 -1.67 6.70 21.10
N VAL A 68 -2.08 7.74 20.39
CA VAL A 68 -1.74 9.14 20.71
C VAL A 68 -3.02 9.93 20.91
N GLN A 69 -3.23 10.44 22.13
CA GLN A 69 -4.40 11.28 22.47
C GLN A 69 -5.76 10.64 22.07
N GLY A 70 -5.87 9.31 22.15
CA GLY A 70 -7.08 8.57 21.78
C GLY A 70 -7.17 8.16 20.30
N HIS A 71 -6.21 8.57 19.46
CA HIS A 71 -6.12 8.15 18.05
C HIS A 71 -5.18 6.95 17.90
N ASN A 72 -5.56 5.99 17.05
CA ASN A 72 -4.70 4.87 16.65
C ASN A 72 -3.95 5.23 15.37
N VAL A 73 -2.64 5.03 15.36
CA VAL A 73 -1.75 5.36 14.24
C VAL A 73 -0.93 4.12 13.89
N LEU A 74 -0.78 3.82 12.60
CA LEU A 74 0.24 2.92 12.08
C LEU A 74 1.32 3.79 11.45
N ASP A 75 2.54 3.71 11.98
CA ASP A 75 3.68 4.53 11.54
C ASP A 75 4.95 3.66 11.50
N HIS A 76 6.09 4.27 11.21
CA HIS A 76 7.39 3.66 11.37
C HIS A 76 7.69 3.26 12.82
N SER A 77 8.62 2.32 13.01
CA SER A 77 9.03 1.87 14.34
C SER A 77 9.71 2.98 15.15
N PRO A 78 9.74 2.88 16.50
CA PRO A 78 10.32 3.93 17.35
C PRO A 78 11.78 4.25 16.99
N GLU A 79 12.55 3.23 16.59
CA GLU A 79 13.96 3.38 16.21
C GLU A 79 14.11 4.21 14.94
N VAL A 80 13.25 3.98 13.94
CA VAL A 80 13.23 4.75 12.68
C VAL A 80 12.83 6.21 12.96
N LEU A 81 11.89 6.41 13.88
CA LEU A 81 11.44 7.75 14.28
C LEU A 81 12.40 8.46 15.26
N GLY A 82 13.43 7.77 15.77
CA GLY A 82 14.35 8.31 16.77
C GLY A 82 13.68 8.62 18.12
N LEU A 83 12.65 7.85 18.50
CA LEU A 83 11.93 8.03 19.76
C LEU A 83 12.64 7.33 20.93
N GLU A 84 12.62 7.98 22.09
CA GLU A 84 13.18 7.43 23.34
C GLU A 84 12.09 6.81 24.21
N GLN A 85 12.43 5.71 24.89
CA GLN A 85 11.57 5.11 25.91
C GLN A 85 11.61 5.96 27.19
N LYS A 86 10.44 6.19 27.80
CA LYS A 86 10.30 6.92 29.08
C LYS A 86 9.97 5.97 30.23
#